data_AF-A0A2A5RUH8-F1
#
_entry.id   AF-A0A2A5RUH8-F1
#
_cell.length_a   1.000
_cell.length_b   1.000
_cell.length_c   1.000
_cell.angle_alpha   90.00
_cell.angle_beta   90.00
_cell.angle_gamma   90.00
#
_symmetry.space_group_name_H-M   'P 1'
#
loop_
_entity.id
_entity.type
_entity.pdbx_description
1 polymer ?
#
loop_
_entity_poly.entity_id
_entity_poly.type
_entity_poly.pdbx_seq_one_letter_code
_entity_poly.pdbx_strand_id
1 'polypeptide(L)'
;MSMLNRTAPYQAQFGKVNVIVPLNFSTIFDGATSSHDFGEFQIDAHGNPLLASETFHPEMLTAGRKLAKLLDTTFSKVGGTGIKGVATGVILAALSGGIGALMALGMSALEAKAIYEDFNKAYKGIVAEAKQKASEWNQTHIPDYQNRIRQASGGQKIELRAELLQSVAQDAVFQSETFVSEVRAIMNQGLETVQKDIQEAHQAAHNLATYLDSWEVNALLAEFNLSAFWDSGLESDTNRAAKAYLREMSSVSATLMQVSQHIEAVDSEGASGFNQLMAETQANFGRR
;
A
#
# COMPACT_ATOMS: atom_id res chain seq x y z
N MET A 1 6.01 13.04 4.37
CA MET A 1 4.64 13.57 4.32
C MET A 1 4.61 15.01 3.84
N SER A 2 4.49 15.17 2.53
CA SER A 2 4.49 16.46 1.84
C SER A 2 3.10 16.67 1.23
N MET A 3 2.11 16.93 2.09
CA MET A 3 0.72 17.16 1.67
C MET A 3 0.11 18.39 2.35
N LEU A 4 0.89 19.08 3.19
CA LEU A 4 0.52 20.34 3.83
C LEU A 4 0.32 21.40 2.72
N ASN A 5 -0.85 22.04 2.68
CA ASN A 5 -1.23 23.11 1.74
C ASN A 5 -1.85 22.72 0.37
N ARG A 6 -2.52 21.56 0.23
CA ARG A 6 -3.19 21.17 -1.04
C ARG A 6 -4.69 21.51 -1.13
N THR A 7 -5.23 22.26 -0.18
CA THR A 7 -6.62 22.74 -0.21
C THR A 7 -6.79 24.03 -1.01
N ALA A 8 -5.70 24.73 -1.35
CA ALA A 8 -5.69 25.87 -2.25
C ALA A 8 -5.65 25.46 -3.75
N PRO A 9 -6.15 26.30 -4.68
CA PRO A 9 -5.97 26.11 -6.13
C PRO A 9 -4.50 25.87 -6.49
N TYR A 10 -4.21 25.07 -7.53
CA TYR A 10 -2.85 24.61 -7.89
C TYR A 10 -1.82 25.75 -7.98
N GLN A 11 -2.22 26.95 -8.43
CA GLN A 11 -1.33 28.12 -8.54
C GLN A 11 -0.97 28.79 -7.20
N ALA A 12 -1.66 28.46 -6.10
CA ALA A 12 -1.47 29.03 -4.77
C ALA A 12 -0.79 28.06 -3.77
N GLN A 13 -0.41 26.88 -4.23
CA GLN A 13 0.30 25.88 -3.43
C GLN A 13 1.78 26.27 -3.30
N PHE A 14 2.29 26.36 -2.08
CA PHE A 14 3.72 26.64 -1.83
C PHE A 14 4.57 25.39 -2.08
N GLY A 15 5.58 25.49 -2.96
CA GLY A 15 6.51 24.41 -3.30
C GLY A 15 5.97 23.42 -4.34
N LYS A 16 6.84 22.85 -5.18
CA LYS A 16 6.48 21.76 -6.10
C LYS A 16 6.47 20.47 -5.30
N VAL A 17 5.29 20.02 -4.91
CA VAL A 17 5.14 18.80 -4.12
C VAL A 17 4.52 17.70 -4.95
N ASN A 18 5.30 16.66 -5.20
CA ASN A 18 4.89 15.59 -6.09
C ASN A 18 4.16 14.47 -5.33
N VAL A 19 3.14 13.87 -5.95
CA VAL A 19 2.51 12.64 -5.42
C VAL A 19 3.23 11.46 -6.04
N ILE A 20 3.60 10.49 -5.23
CA ILE A 20 4.39 9.35 -5.70
C ILE A 20 3.48 8.15 -5.87
N VAL A 21 3.69 7.42 -6.97
CA VAL A 21 2.99 6.16 -7.23
C VAL A 21 3.71 5.07 -6.43
N PRO A 22 3.07 4.41 -5.44
CA PRO A 22 3.74 3.43 -4.61
C PRO A 22 3.76 2.04 -5.25
N LEU A 23 4.78 1.21 -4.98
CA LEU A 23 4.78 -0.19 -5.44
C LEU A 23 3.79 -1.04 -4.63
N ASN A 24 3.79 -0.85 -3.32
CA ASN A 24 2.86 -1.43 -2.37
C ASN A 24 2.22 -0.32 -1.53
N PHE A 25 0.95 -0.47 -1.20
CA PHE A 25 0.27 0.50 -0.34
C PHE A 25 0.49 0.14 1.13
N SER A 26 0.94 1.11 1.91
CA SER A 26 1.04 1.00 3.36
C SER A 26 0.67 2.31 4.02
N THR A 27 0.26 2.22 5.28
CA THR A 27 0.03 3.38 6.13
C THR A 27 1.33 3.72 6.86
N ILE A 28 1.47 4.99 7.27
CA ILE A 28 2.53 5.43 8.19
C ILE A 28 2.56 4.68 9.54
N PHE A 29 1.58 3.82 9.81
CA PHE A 29 1.42 3.06 11.04
C PHE A 29 1.90 1.61 10.93
N ASP A 30 2.27 1.14 9.73
CA ASP A 30 2.54 -0.28 9.48
C ASP A 30 3.99 -0.71 9.79
N GLY A 31 4.85 0.21 10.27
CA GLY A 31 6.12 -0.06 10.99
C GLY A 31 7.25 -0.78 10.24
N ALA A 32 7.00 -1.38 9.08
CA ALA A 32 7.93 -2.28 8.38
C ALA A 32 8.56 -1.69 7.10
N THR A 33 8.04 -0.58 6.56
CA THR A 33 8.55 0.08 5.35
C THR A 33 8.53 1.60 5.50
N SER A 34 9.39 2.29 4.74
CA SER A 34 9.41 3.75 4.68
C SER A 34 8.17 4.27 3.94
N SER A 35 7.04 4.39 4.64
CA SER A 35 5.77 4.89 4.09
C SER A 35 5.78 6.42 4.03
N HIS A 36 5.91 7.00 2.84
CA HIS A 36 6.02 8.47 2.72
C HIS A 36 4.69 9.22 2.80
N ASP A 37 3.63 8.63 2.22
CA ASP A 37 2.24 9.13 2.26
C ASP A 37 1.23 8.02 1.93
N PHE A 38 1.55 7.11 1.00
CA PHE A 38 0.70 5.97 0.61
C PHE A 38 1.42 4.62 0.53
N GLY A 39 2.75 4.59 0.70
CA GLY A 39 3.53 3.39 0.44
C GLY A 39 5.01 3.67 0.21
N GLU A 40 5.71 2.64 -0.27
CA GLU A 40 7.12 2.71 -0.67
C GLU A 40 7.32 3.58 -1.92
N PHE A 41 8.39 4.36 -1.92
CA PHE A 41 8.75 5.20 -3.06
C PHE A 41 9.15 4.37 -4.27
N GLN A 42 8.62 4.73 -5.43
CA GLN A 42 9.19 4.28 -6.69
C GLN A 42 10.10 5.35 -7.28
N ILE A 43 11.18 4.91 -7.93
CA ILE A 43 12.20 5.77 -8.57
C ILE A 43 12.20 5.49 -10.08
N ASP A 44 12.30 6.52 -10.90
CA ASP A 44 12.46 6.46 -12.35
C ASP A 44 13.91 6.14 -12.74
N ALA A 45 14.19 5.98 -14.02
CA ALA A 45 15.53 5.71 -14.54
C ALA A 45 16.60 6.78 -14.27
N HIS A 46 16.17 7.99 -13.95
CA HIS A 46 17.02 9.14 -13.71
C HIS A 46 17.29 9.35 -12.22
N GLY A 47 16.79 8.45 -11.36
CA GLY A 47 16.93 8.58 -9.91
C GLY A 47 15.90 9.53 -9.28
N ASN A 48 14.88 9.98 -10.02
CA ASN A 48 13.81 10.82 -9.47
C ASN A 48 12.62 9.96 -9.01
N PRO A 49 11.81 10.41 -8.03
CA PRO A 49 10.60 9.70 -7.68
C PRO A 49 9.61 9.63 -8.86
N LEU A 50 8.92 8.49 -9.05
CA LEU A 50 7.83 8.38 -10.03
C LEU A 50 6.62 9.18 -9.57
N LEU A 51 6.19 10.12 -10.40
CA LEU A 51 5.19 11.11 -10.03
C LEU A 51 3.87 10.84 -10.72
N ALA A 52 2.79 10.84 -9.94
CA ALA A 52 1.45 10.85 -10.50
C ALA A 52 1.19 12.17 -11.25
N SER A 53 0.47 12.07 -12.35
CA SER A 53 0.08 13.18 -13.23
C SER A 53 -1.39 13.02 -13.65
N GLU A 54 -1.89 13.95 -14.47
CA GLU A 54 -3.24 13.81 -15.05
C GLU A 54 -3.34 12.62 -16.03
N THR A 55 -2.20 12.19 -16.58
CA THR A 55 -2.12 11.12 -17.59
C THR A 55 -1.49 9.84 -17.06
N PHE A 56 -1.02 9.82 -15.80
CA PHE A 56 -0.36 8.68 -15.17
C PHE A 56 -0.77 8.59 -13.70
N HIS A 57 -1.56 7.58 -13.34
CA HIS A 57 -2.11 7.39 -11.98
C HIS A 57 -2.83 8.63 -11.38
N PRO A 58 -3.79 9.27 -12.10
CA PRO A 58 -4.50 10.47 -11.61
C PRO A 58 -5.32 10.24 -10.33
N GLU A 59 -5.68 8.99 -10.04
CA GLU A 59 -6.31 8.57 -8.79
C GLU A 59 -5.41 8.87 -7.57
N MET A 60 -4.09 8.82 -7.72
CA MET A 60 -3.14 9.17 -6.66
C MET A 60 -3.19 10.67 -6.34
N LEU A 61 -3.38 11.53 -7.35
CA LEU A 61 -3.60 12.97 -7.12
C LEU A 61 -4.87 13.20 -6.30
N THR A 62 -5.92 12.42 -6.56
CA THR A 62 -7.17 12.47 -5.81
C THR A 62 -6.98 11.99 -4.37
N ALA A 63 -6.26 10.88 -4.16
CA ALA A 63 -5.91 10.39 -2.83
C ALA A 63 -5.10 11.44 -2.04
N GLY A 64 -4.11 12.07 -2.67
CA GLY A 64 -3.32 13.15 -2.07
C GLY A 64 -4.16 14.35 -1.62
N ARG A 65 -5.15 14.77 -2.43
CA ARG A 65 -6.10 15.82 -2.02
C ARG A 65 -6.97 15.40 -0.84
N LYS A 66 -7.42 14.15 -0.79
CA LYS A 66 -8.19 13.61 0.35
C LYS A 66 -7.35 13.59 1.63
N LEU A 67 -6.11 13.16 1.54
CA LEU A 67 -5.17 13.15 2.66
C LEU A 67 -4.90 14.58 3.18
N ALA A 68 -4.68 15.54 2.29
CA ALA A 68 -4.50 16.94 2.68
C ALA A 68 -5.73 17.50 3.43
N LYS A 69 -6.95 17.23 2.94
CA LYS A 69 -8.19 17.62 3.64
C LYS A 69 -8.33 16.95 5.01
N LEU A 70 -7.95 15.68 5.11
CA LEU A 70 -7.93 14.94 6.38
C LEU A 70 -6.95 15.59 7.37
N LEU A 71 -5.75 15.95 6.92
CA LEU A 71 -4.75 16.64 7.74
C LEU A 71 -5.26 18.00 8.22
N ASP A 72 -5.81 18.83 7.33
CA ASP A 72 -6.39 20.13 7.69
C ASP A 72 -7.51 20.01 8.73
N THR A 73 -8.39 19.02 8.55
CA THR A 73 -9.47 18.71 9.51
C THR A 73 -8.89 18.27 10.85
N THR A 74 -7.84 17.45 10.83
CA THR A 74 -7.19 16.92 12.04
C THR A 74 -6.47 18.03 12.81
N PHE A 75 -5.75 18.91 12.13
CA PHE A 75 -5.12 20.07 12.76
C PHE A 75 -6.15 21.02 13.37
N SER A 76 -7.30 21.20 12.70
CA SER A 76 -8.40 22.01 13.23
C SER A 76 -8.96 21.39 14.52
N LYS A 77 -9.16 20.06 14.56
CA LYS A 77 -9.59 19.34 15.79
C LYS A 77 -8.56 19.50 16.92
N VAL A 78 -7.27 19.36 16.61
CA VAL A 78 -6.19 19.58 17.59
C VAL A 78 -6.20 21.00 18.13
N GLY A 79 -6.31 22.02 17.28
CA GLY A 79 -6.44 23.41 17.73
C GLY A 79 -7.68 23.67 18.60
N GLY A 80 -8.76 22.90 18.39
CA GLY A 80 -9.98 22.93 19.19
C GLY A 80 -9.83 22.39 20.62
N THR A 81 -8.78 21.62 20.92
CA THR A 81 -8.48 21.09 22.28
C THR A 81 -7.88 22.14 23.23
N GLY A 82 -7.69 23.37 22.75
CA GLY A 82 -7.03 24.44 23.53
C GLY A 82 -5.51 24.47 23.39
N ILE A 83 -4.92 23.46 22.73
CA ILE A 83 -3.50 23.45 22.35
C ILE A 83 -3.27 24.49 21.25
N LYS A 84 -2.38 25.45 21.50
CA LYS A 84 -2.01 26.54 20.57
C LYS A 84 -0.51 26.59 20.34
N GLY A 85 -0.11 27.08 19.17
CA GLY A 85 1.30 27.30 18.84
C GLY A 85 2.10 26.05 18.50
N VAL A 86 1.47 24.88 18.44
CA VAL A 86 2.13 23.64 18.01
C VAL A 86 2.20 23.62 16.49
N ALA A 87 3.42 23.47 15.95
CA ALA A 87 3.65 23.36 14.52
C ALA A 87 2.97 22.10 13.95
N THR A 88 2.40 22.19 12.74
CA THR A 88 1.72 21.07 12.06
C THR A 88 2.60 19.84 11.91
N GLY A 89 3.91 20.02 11.68
CA GLY A 89 4.88 18.92 11.63
C GLY A 89 5.02 18.16 12.96
N VAL A 90 4.86 18.85 14.10
CA VAL A 90 4.89 18.22 15.43
C VAL A 90 3.61 17.43 15.69
N ILE A 91 2.45 17.99 15.29
CA ILE A 91 1.17 17.27 15.36
C ILE A 91 1.22 16.00 14.51
N LEU A 92 1.81 16.08 13.32
CA LEU A 92 1.93 14.95 12.42
C LEU A 92 2.82 13.84 13.00
N ALA A 93 3.97 14.21 13.57
CA ALA A 93 4.83 13.26 14.28
C ALA A 93 4.10 12.62 15.48
N ALA A 94 3.29 13.37 16.20
CA ALA A 94 2.49 12.85 17.30
C ALA A 94 1.39 11.89 16.83
N LEU A 95 0.73 12.16 15.69
CA LEU A 95 -0.21 11.22 15.08
C LEU A 95 0.49 9.89 14.78
N SER A 96 1.66 9.92 14.15
CA SER A 96 2.48 8.71 13.89
C SER A 96 2.91 7.99 15.17
N GLY A 97 3.18 8.72 16.25
CA GLY A 97 3.52 8.17 17.56
C GLY A 97 2.32 7.64 18.38
N GLY A 98 1.10 7.74 17.86
CA GLY A 98 -0.11 7.23 18.49
C GLY A 98 -0.67 8.12 19.60
N ILE A 99 -1.65 7.57 20.33
CA ILE A 99 -2.40 8.29 21.38
C ILE A 99 -1.45 8.87 22.45
N GLY A 100 -0.40 8.13 22.85
CA GLY A 100 0.58 8.58 23.83
C GLY A 100 1.33 9.84 23.40
N ALA A 101 1.74 9.91 22.14
CA ALA A 101 2.45 11.08 21.61
C ALA A 101 1.52 12.30 21.45
N LEU A 102 0.24 12.10 21.14
CA LEU A 102 -0.77 13.17 21.16
C LEU A 102 -1.02 13.70 22.58
N MET A 103 -1.11 12.82 23.59
CA MET A 103 -1.21 13.24 25.00
C MET A 103 0.02 14.05 25.44
N ALA A 104 1.22 13.72 24.94
CA ALA A 104 2.43 14.48 25.22
C ALA A 104 2.39 15.93 24.68
N LEU A 105 1.46 16.26 23.77
CA LEU A 105 1.19 17.63 23.34
C LEU A 105 0.29 18.41 24.31
N GLY A 106 -0.18 17.78 25.40
CA GLY A 106 -1.07 18.38 26.40
C GLY A 106 -2.55 18.05 26.21
N MET A 107 -2.90 17.08 25.36
CA MET A 107 -4.28 16.61 25.18
C MET A 107 -4.72 15.72 26.34
N SER A 108 -6.02 15.74 26.66
CA SER A 108 -6.58 14.69 27.50
C SER A 108 -6.56 13.34 26.77
N ALA A 109 -6.59 12.24 27.54
CA ALA A 109 -6.63 10.90 26.96
C ALA A 109 -7.85 10.67 26.04
N LEU A 110 -9.00 11.28 26.36
CA LEU A 110 -10.22 11.15 25.56
C LEU A 110 -10.09 11.87 24.22
N GLU A 111 -9.56 13.10 24.22
CA GLU A 111 -9.33 13.89 23.00
C GLU A 111 -8.28 13.23 22.11
N ALA A 112 -7.15 12.82 22.69
CA ALA A 112 -6.07 12.16 21.97
C ALA A 112 -6.57 10.87 21.30
N LYS A 113 -7.36 10.06 22.03
CA LYS A 113 -7.96 8.85 21.49
C LYS A 113 -8.91 9.14 20.33
N ALA A 114 -9.86 10.07 20.51
CA ALA A 114 -10.83 10.41 19.48
C ALA A 114 -10.17 10.93 18.19
N ILE A 115 -9.20 11.84 18.32
CA ILE A 115 -8.46 12.40 17.17
C ILE A 115 -7.66 11.31 16.45
N TYR A 116 -6.95 10.47 17.21
CA TYR A 116 -6.15 9.38 16.64
C TYR A 116 -7.02 8.36 15.90
N GLU A 117 -8.11 7.89 16.52
CA GLU A 117 -8.99 6.89 15.93
C GLU A 117 -9.68 7.41 14.67
N ASP A 118 -10.17 8.65 14.69
CA ASP A 118 -10.77 9.31 13.53
C ASP A 118 -9.76 9.44 12.38
N PHE A 119 -8.56 9.95 12.68
CA PHE A 119 -7.50 10.11 11.68
C PHE A 119 -7.09 8.76 11.09
N ASN A 120 -6.77 7.79 11.94
CA ASN A 120 -6.32 6.46 11.53
C ASN A 120 -7.36 5.74 10.67
N LYS A 121 -8.64 5.80 11.06
CA LYS A 121 -9.74 5.21 10.29
C LYS A 121 -9.90 5.87 8.92
N ALA A 122 -9.94 7.20 8.88
CA ALA A 122 -10.09 7.94 7.64
C ALA A 122 -8.89 7.75 6.70
N TYR A 123 -7.67 7.77 7.25
CA TYR A 123 -6.45 7.57 6.49
C TYR A 123 -6.37 6.16 5.90
N LYS A 124 -6.65 5.12 6.70
CA LYS A 124 -6.78 3.74 6.19
C LYS A 124 -7.79 3.62 5.06
N GLY A 125 -8.93 4.31 5.18
CA GLY A 125 -9.93 4.37 4.12
C GLY A 125 -9.41 5.00 2.82
N ILE A 126 -8.66 6.11 2.92
CA ILE A 126 -8.03 6.75 1.75
C ILE A 126 -7.02 5.82 1.10
N VAL A 127 -6.16 5.17 1.88
CA VAL A 127 -5.14 4.23 1.37
C VAL A 127 -5.80 3.03 0.69
N ALA A 128 -6.86 2.46 1.28
CA ALA A 128 -7.60 1.35 0.70
C ALA A 128 -8.28 1.74 -0.64
N GLU A 129 -8.93 2.91 -0.68
CA GLU A 129 -9.54 3.42 -1.92
C GLU A 129 -8.48 3.71 -2.99
N ALA A 130 -7.34 4.28 -2.61
CA ALA A 130 -6.23 4.56 -3.50
C ALA A 130 -5.68 3.27 -4.12
N LYS A 131 -5.45 2.23 -3.30
CA LYS A 131 -5.03 0.90 -3.76
C LYS A 131 -6.03 0.29 -4.73
N GLN A 132 -7.33 0.34 -4.41
CA GLN A 132 -8.38 -0.18 -5.29
C GLN A 132 -8.32 0.51 -6.66
N LYS A 133 -8.30 1.84 -6.68
CA LYS A 133 -8.29 2.61 -7.94
C LYS A 133 -7.00 2.42 -8.73
N ALA A 134 -5.85 2.25 -8.06
CA ALA A 134 -4.59 1.93 -8.74
C ALA A 134 -4.65 0.54 -9.40
N SER A 135 -5.30 -0.44 -8.76
CA SER A 135 -5.54 -1.75 -9.36
C SER A 135 -6.47 -1.65 -10.58
N GLU A 136 -7.57 -0.91 -10.48
CA GLU A 136 -8.48 -0.64 -11.61
C GLU A 136 -7.76 0.07 -12.78
N TRP A 137 -6.88 1.03 -12.46
CA TRP A 137 -6.01 1.68 -13.43
C TRP A 137 -5.10 0.67 -14.16
N ASN A 138 -4.40 -0.19 -13.41
CA ASN A 138 -3.51 -1.19 -14.00
C ASN A 138 -4.26 -2.18 -14.90
N GLN A 139 -5.40 -2.70 -14.43
CA GLN A 139 -6.23 -3.63 -15.21
C GLN A 139 -6.68 -3.04 -16.54
N THR A 140 -6.96 -1.73 -16.58
CA THR A 140 -7.40 -1.05 -17.80
C THR A 140 -6.24 -0.64 -18.71
N HIS A 141 -5.10 -0.23 -18.16
CA HIS A 141 -4.00 0.35 -18.94
C HIS A 141 -2.95 -0.68 -19.38
N ILE A 142 -2.76 -1.80 -18.67
CA ILE A 142 -1.82 -2.85 -19.10
C ILE A 142 -2.11 -3.33 -20.54
N PRO A 143 -3.36 -3.66 -20.93
CA PRO A 143 -3.67 -4.04 -22.31
C PRO A 143 -3.50 -2.89 -23.31
N ASP A 144 -3.83 -1.65 -22.90
CA ASP A 144 -3.68 -0.46 -23.73
C ASP A 144 -2.20 -0.19 -24.07
N TYR A 145 -1.31 -0.26 -23.07
CA TYR A 145 0.13 -0.12 -23.28
C TYR A 145 0.65 -1.15 -24.28
N GLN A 146 0.25 -2.41 -24.16
CA GLN A 146 0.66 -3.44 -25.12
C GLN A 146 0.24 -3.10 -26.57
N ASN A 147 -0.95 -2.51 -26.75
CA ASN A 147 -1.42 -2.08 -28.07
C ASN A 147 -0.67 -0.85 -28.59
N ARG A 148 -0.47 0.17 -27.76
CA ARG A 148 0.26 1.40 -28.12
C ARG A 148 1.73 1.13 -28.44
N ILE A 149 2.39 0.22 -27.72
CA ILE A 149 3.78 -0.19 -27.98
C ILE A 149 3.95 -0.77 -29.40
N ARG A 150 2.94 -1.44 -29.95
CA ARG A 150 3.00 -2.00 -31.31
C ARG A 150 3.07 -0.91 -32.39
N GLN A 151 2.47 0.24 -32.13
CA GLN A 151 2.39 1.37 -33.05
C GLN A 151 3.46 2.44 -32.78
N ALA A 152 4.02 2.46 -31.57
CA ALA A 152 5.05 3.40 -31.16
C ALA A 152 6.44 3.04 -31.74
N SER A 153 7.28 4.07 -31.86
CA SER A 153 8.68 3.96 -32.27
C SER A 153 9.55 4.93 -31.46
N GLY A 154 10.87 4.75 -31.49
CA GLY A 154 11.83 5.59 -30.76
C GLY A 154 11.54 5.68 -29.25
N GLY A 155 11.78 6.85 -28.65
CA GLY A 155 11.62 7.10 -27.21
C GLY A 155 10.19 6.85 -26.70
N GLN A 156 9.16 7.14 -27.50
CA GLN A 156 7.77 6.86 -27.10
C GLN A 156 7.54 5.36 -26.84
N LYS A 157 8.18 4.48 -27.62
CA LYS A 157 8.08 3.03 -27.41
C LYS A 157 8.73 2.59 -26.11
N ILE A 158 9.77 3.31 -25.68
CA ILE A 158 10.55 3.03 -24.48
C ILE A 158 9.78 3.49 -23.24
N GLU A 159 9.26 4.71 -23.25
CA GLU A 159 8.36 5.25 -22.21
C GLU A 159 7.17 4.31 -21.97
N LEU A 160 6.46 3.90 -23.03
CA LEU A 160 5.32 2.98 -22.90
C LEU A 160 5.71 1.60 -22.34
N ARG A 161 6.93 1.12 -22.62
CA ARG A 161 7.44 -0.14 -22.06
C ARG A 161 7.78 0.02 -20.58
N ALA A 162 8.32 1.16 -20.19
CA ALA A 162 8.63 1.47 -18.80
C ALA A 162 7.35 1.58 -17.97
N GLU A 163 6.34 2.32 -18.45
CA GLU A 163 5.01 2.42 -17.84
C GLU A 163 4.32 1.04 -17.73
N LEU A 164 4.36 0.23 -18.80
CA LEU A 164 3.83 -1.14 -18.76
C LEU A 164 4.49 -1.98 -17.67
N LEU A 165 5.83 -1.97 -17.59
CA LEU A 165 6.56 -2.75 -16.58
C LEU A 165 6.24 -2.28 -15.16
N GLN A 166 6.08 -0.97 -14.94
CA GLN A 166 5.67 -0.40 -13.65
C GLN A 166 4.25 -0.84 -13.27
N SER A 167 3.28 -0.74 -14.18
CA SER A 167 1.90 -1.18 -13.92
C SER A 167 1.83 -2.69 -13.68
N VAL A 168 2.56 -3.51 -14.44
CA VAL A 168 2.61 -4.97 -14.22
C VAL A 168 3.25 -5.32 -12.87
N ALA A 169 4.34 -4.63 -12.50
CA ALA A 169 4.99 -4.83 -11.20
C ALA A 169 4.05 -4.50 -10.04
N GLN A 170 3.34 -3.38 -10.12
CA GLN A 170 2.37 -2.96 -9.11
C GLN A 170 1.17 -3.91 -9.03
N ASP A 171 0.62 -4.32 -10.18
CA ASP A 171 -0.51 -5.25 -10.24
C ASP A 171 -0.15 -6.64 -9.69
N ALA A 172 1.06 -7.14 -9.98
CA ALA A 172 1.55 -8.40 -9.41
C ALA A 172 1.62 -8.36 -7.87
N VAL A 173 2.06 -7.24 -7.29
CA VAL A 173 2.04 -7.05 -5.83
C VAL A 173 0.60 -7.07 -5.32
N PHE A 174 -0.32 -6.32 -5.92
CA PHE A 174 -1.71 -6.26 -5.46
C PHE A 174 -2.42 -7.60 -5.53
N GLN A 175 -2.27 -8.33 -6.63
CA GLN A 175 -2.83 -9.67 -6.77
C GLN A 175 -2.24 -10.62 -5.72
N SER A 176 -0.94 -10.53 -5.46
CA SER A 176 -0.29 -11.39 -4.46
C SER A 176 -0.75 -11.10 -3.03
N GLU A 177 -0.95 -9.82 -2.67
CA GLU A 177 -1.48 -9.42 -1.38
C GLU A 177 -2.93 -9.89 -1.21
N THR A 178 -3.76 -9.75 -2.25
CA THR A 178 -5.14 -10.23 -2.26
C THR A 178 -5.19 -11.75 -2.06
N PHE A 179 -4.43 -12.51 -2.85
CA PHE A 179 -4.35 -13.96 -2.74
C PHE A 179 -3.96 -14.41 -1.32
N VAL A 180 -2.91 -13.81 -0.73
CA VAL A 180 -2.50 -14.16 0.64
C VAL A 180 -3.56 -13.79 1.67
N SER A 181 -4.28 -12.69 1.48
CA SER A 181 -5.39 -12.31 2.34
C SER A 181 -6.55 -13.32 2.25
N GLU A 182 -6.89 -13.78 1.04
CA GLU A 182 -7.93 -14.79 0.82
C GLU A 182 -7.56 -16.13 1.46
N VAL A 183 -6.31 -16.60 1.29
CA VAL A 183 -5.81 -17.82 1.94
C VAL A 183 -5.99 -17.73 3.46
N ARG A 184 -5.64 -16.58 4.07
CA ARG A 184 -5.82 -16.37 5.51
C ARG A 184 -7.28 -16.33 5.92
N ALA A 185 -8.14 -15.69 5.13
CA ALA A 185 -9.57 -15.61 5.42
C ALA A 185 -10.21 -17.00 5.40
N ILE A 186 -9.92 -17.81 4.38
CA ILE A 186 -10.41 -19.19 4.27
C ILE A 186 -9.90 -20.04 5.44
N MET A 187 -8.61 -19.90 5.79
CA MET A 187 -8.01 -20.63 6.92
C MET A 187 -8.71 -20.28 8.24
N ASN A 188 -8.90 -19.00 8.53
CA ASN A 188 -9.56 -18.54 9.75
C ASN A 188 -11.02 -19.00 9.80
N GLN A 189 -11.75 -18.89 8.69
CA GLN A 189 -13.13 -19.34 8.61
C GLN A 189 -13.26 -20.86 8.84
N GLY A 190 -12.33 -21.64 8.28
CA GLY A 190 -12.25 -23.08 8.50
C GLY A 190 -11.99 -23.41 9.97
N LEU A 191 -10.99 -22.77 10.58
CA LEU A 191 -10.67 -22.94 12.00
C LEU A 191 -11.85 -22.58 12.91
N GLU A 192 -12.51 -21.44 12.67
CA GLU A 192 -13.69 -20.99 13.41
C GLU A 192 -14.84 -21.99 13.29
N THR A 193 -15.05 -22.56 12.10
CA THR A 193 -16.08 -23.57 11.86
C THR A 193 -15.79 -24.84 12.63
N VAL A 194 -14.56 -25.36 12.58
CA VAL A 194 -14.17 -26.57 13.34
C VAL A 194 -14.30 -26.33 14.84
N GLN A 195 -13.86 -25.18 15.35
CA GLN A 195 -14.02 -24.83 16.77
C GLN A 195 -15.48 -24.78 17.18
N LYS A 196 -16.33 -24.17 16.35
CA LYS A 196 -17.77 -24.08 16.58
C LYS A 196 -18.43 -25.46 16.60
N ASP A 197 -18.15 -26.30 15.61
CA ASP A 197 -18.72 -27.65 15.52
C ASP A 197 -18.32 -28.51 16.71
N ILE A 198 -17.07 -28.37 17.19
CA ILE A 198 -16.61 -29.02 18.42
C ILE A 198 -17.42 -28.55 19.63
N GLN A 199 -17.60 -27.24 19.79
CA GLN A 199 -18.38 -26.68 20.89
C GLN A 199 -19.85 -27.13 20.85
N GLU A 200 -20.47 -27.13 19.66
CA GLU A 200 -21.86 -27.56 19.48
C GLU A 200 -22.04 -29.05 19.80
N ALA A 201 -21.09 -29.91 19.38
CA ALA A 201 -21.11 -31.33 19.71
C ALA A 201 -20.94 -31.59 21.21
N HIS A 202 -20.04 -30.86 21.89
CA HIS A 202 -19.88 -30.94 23.35
C HIS A 202 -21.17 -30.53 24.06
N GLN A 203 -21.77 -29.41 23.65
CA GLN A 203 -23.03 -28.95 24.23
C GLN A 203 -24.16 -29.96 24.03
N ALA A 204 -24.26 -30.55 22.84
CA ALA A 204 -25.25 -31.58 22.54
C ALA A 204 -25.07 -32.83 23.42
N ALA A 205 -23.83 -33.28 23.60
CA ALA A 205 -23.52 -34.41 24.47
C ALA A 205 -23.87 -34.14 25.94
N HIS A 206 -23.53 -32.95 26.46
CA HIS A 206 -23.95 -32.53 27.81
C HIS A 206 -25.47 -32.49 27.96
N ASN A 207 -26.20 -32.02 26.93
CA ASN A 207 -27.67 -31.96 26.95
C ASN A 207 -28.33 -33.34 26.91
N LEU A 208 -27.69 -34.35 26.31
CA LEU A 208 -28.20 -35.72 26.21
C LEU A 208 -27.81 -36.60 27.41
N ALA A 209 -26.80 -36.21 28.17
CA ALA A 209 -26.33 -36.97 29.33
C ALA A 209 -27.36 -36.92 30.48
N THR A 210 -27.96 -38.07 30.80
CA THR A 210 -28.98 -38.17 31.87
C THR A 210 -28.39 -38.66 33.20
N TYR A 211 -27.36 -39.51 33.15
CA TYR A 211 -26.80 -40.20 34.33
C TYR A 211 -25.30 -39.96 34.53
N LEU A 212 -24.68 -39.22 33.62
CA LEU A 212 -23.29 -38.83 33.72
C LEU A 212 -23.23 -37.39 34.21
N ASP A 213 -22.28 -37.10 35.10
CA ASP A 213 -21.99 -35.72 35.43
C ASP A 213 -21.08 -35.06 34.38
N SER A 214 -20.83 -33.75 34.55
CA SER A 214 -20.08 -32.98 33.56
C SER A 214 -18.65 -33.47 33.35
N TRP A 215 -17.98 -34.01 34.39
CA TRP A 215 -16.61 -34.49 34.22
C TRP A 215 -16.58 -35.84 33.50
N GLU A 216 -17.56 -36.72 33.74
CA GLU A 216 -17.69 -37.99 33.01
C GLU A 216 -17.97 -37.74 31.52
N VAL A 217 -18.86 -36.80 31.20
CA VAL A 217 -19.13 -36.40 29.81
C VAL A 217 -17.87 -35.82 29.14
N ASN A 218 -17.15 -34.92 29.81
CA ASN A 218 -15.91 -34.35 29.27
C ASN A 218 -14.81 -35.41 29.10
N ALA A 219 -14.74 -36.41 29.98
CA ALA A 219 -13.80 -37.52 29.87
C ALA A 219 -14.09 -38.38 28.62
N LEU A 220 -15.36 -38.64 28.32
CA LEU A 220 -15.77 -39.34 27.09
C LEU A 220 -15.46 -38.53 25.83
N LEU A 221 -15.53 -37.20 25.90
CA LEU A 221 -15.26 -36.29 24.79
C LEU A 221 -13.80 -35.81 24.72
N ALA A 222 -12.91 -36.36 25.54
CA ALA A 222 -11.54 -35.85 25.67
C ALA A 222 -10.78 -35.81 24.32
N GLU A 223 -11.03 -36.79 23.45
CA GLU A 223 -10.43 -36.85 22.10
C GLU A 223 -11.20 -36.04 21.06
N PHE A 224 -12.44 -35.62 21.35
CA PHE A 224 -13.24 -34.77 20.47
C PHE A 224 -12.85 -33.30 20.64
N ASN A 225 -11.62 -32.95 20.28
CA ASN A 225 -11.06 -31.62 20.49
C ASN A 225 -10.36 -31.10 19.22
N LEU A 226 -9.94 -29.83 19.24
CA LEU A 226 -9.40 -29.17 18.05
C LEU A 226 -8.19 -29.90 17.45
N SER A 227 -7.29 -30.45 18.27
CA SER A 227 -6.09 -31.12 17.78
C SER A 227 -6.36 -32.42 17.01
N ALA A 228 -7.54 -33.02 17.21
CA ALA A 228 -7.97 -34.21 16.46
C ALA A 228 -8.55 -33.88 15.09
N PHE A 229 -9.07 -32.66 14.91
CA PHE A 229 -9.80 -32.26 13.69
C PHE A 229 -9.14 -31.13 12.91
N TRP A 230 -8.11 -30.50 13.48
CA TRP A 230 -7.38 -29.40 12.86
C TRP A 230 -5.87 -29.68 12.84
N ASP A 231 -5.32 -29.75 11.63
CA ASP A 231 -3.89 -29.90 11.43
C ASP A 231 -3.19 -28.53 11.53
N SER A 232 -2.79 -28.18 12.75
CA SER A 232 -2.00 -26.96 13.00
C SER A 232 -0.65 -26.94 12.27
N GLY A 233 -0.10 -28.11 11.91
CA GLY A 233 1.10 -28.22 11.09
C GLY A 233 0.83 -27.75 9.66
N LEU A 234 -0.24 -28.27 9.05
CA LEU A 234 -0.71 -27.87 7.73
C LEU A 234 -1.11 -26.39 7.68
N GLU A 235 -1.76 -25.87 8.73
CA GLU A 235 -2.05 -24.43 8.87
C GLU A 235 -0.76 -23.61 8.83
N SER A 236 0.23 -23.98 9.66
CA SER A 236 1.54 -23.32 9.71
C SER A 236 2.24 -23.36 8.35
N ASP A 237 2.26 -24.51 7.68
CA ASP A 237 2.91 -24.67 6.38
C ASP A 237 2.19 -23.90 5.28
N THR A 238 0.87 -23.86 5.29
CA THR A 238 0.06 -23.03 4.37
C THR A 238 0.37 -21.55 4.57
N ASN A 239 0.42 -21.08 5.82
CA ASN A 239 0.79 -19.71 6.14
C ASN A 239 2.23 -19.37 5.71
N ARG A 240 3.17 -20.32 5.86
CA ARG A 240 4.56 -20.17 5.40
C ARG A 240 4.62 -20.08 3.88
N ALA A 241 3.92 -20.94 3.17
CA ALA A 241 3.85 -20.95 1.70
C ALA A 241 3.24 -19.65 1.16
N ALA A 242 2.14 -19.17 1.74
CA ALA A 242 1.52 -17.90 1.39
C ALA A 242 2.48 -16.71 1.58
N LYS A 243 3.21 -16.67 2.71
CA LYS A 243 4.25 -15.64 2.95
C LYS A 243 5.45 -15.75 2.01
N ALA A 244 5.83 -16.96 1.59
CA ALA A 244 6.88 -17.17 0.60
C ALA A 244 6.43 -16.65 -0.76
N TYR A 245 5.22 -17.01 -1.20
CA TYR A 245 4.63 -16.53 -2.45
C TYR A 245 4.60 -14.99 -2.55
N LEU A 246 4.14 -14.30 -1.50
CA LEU A 246 4.15 -12.83 -1.47
C LEU A 246 5.57 -12.24 -1.62
N ARG A 247 6.57 -12.87 -0.97
CA ARG A 247 7.98 -12.44 -1.10
C ARG A 247 8.51 -12.63 -2.51
N GLU A 248 8.24 -13.78 -3.13
CA GLU A 248 8.67 -14.05 -4.50
C GLU A 248 8.03 -13.07 -5.49
N MET A 249 6.72 -12.81 -5.36
CA MET A 249 6.04 -11.81 -6.19
C MET A 249 6.60 -10.41 -5.98
N SER A 250 6.89 -10.02 -4.74
CA SER A 250 7.56 -8.74 -4.46
C SER A 250 8.94 -8.65 -5.11
N SER A 251 9.70 -9.74 -5.12
CA SER A 251 11.02 -9.82 -5.78
C SER A 251 10.92 -9.70 -7.31
N VAL A 252 9.92 -10.37 -7.91
CA VAL A 252 9.63 -10.24 -9.35
C VAL A 252 9.27 -8.80 -9.68
N SER A 253 8.39 -8.17 -8.91
CA SER A 253 7.99 -6.78 -9.11
C SER A 253 9.16 -5.81 -8.96
N ALA A 254 10.03 -5.99 -7.98
CA ALA A 254 11.25 -5.20 -7.83
C ALA A 254 12.18 -5.35 -9.05
N THR A 255 12.31 -6.57 -9.58
CA THR A 255 13.10 -6.84 -10.80
C THR A 255 12.50 -6.12 -12.02
N LEU A 256 11.18 -6.19 -12.20
CA LEU A 256 10.49 -5.50 -13.29
C LEU A 256 10.67 -3.99 -13.21
N MET A 257 10.65 -3.41 -12.00
CA MET A 257 10.96 -2.01 -11.80
C MET A 257 12.39 -1.65 -12.17
N GLN A 258 13.38 -2.46 -11.77
CA GLN A 258 14.78 -2.24 -12.15
C GLN A 258 14.95 -2.30 -13.67
N VAL A 259 14.27 -3.22 -14.35
CA VAL A 259 14.28 -3.32 -15.81
C VAL A 259 13.64 -2.08 -16.45
N SER A 260 12.50 -1.62 -15.92
CA SER A 260 11.84 -0.38 -16.36
C SER A 260 12.82 0.80 -16.31
N GLN A 261 13.52 0.96 -15.18
CA GLN A 261 14.54 1.99 -14.99
C GLN A 261 15.71 1.85 -15.99
N HIS A 262 16.21 0.63 -16.21
CA HIS A 262 17.36 0.42 -17.10
C HIS A 262 17.03 0.72 -18.57
N ILE A 263 15.81 0.41 -19.04
CA ILE A 263 15.42 0.64 -20.43
C ILE A 263 15.34 2.14 -20.74
N GLU A 264 14.79 2.95 -19.83
CA GLU A 264 14.75 4.42 -19.95
C GLU A 264 16.16 5.04 -19.88
N ALA A 265 17.04 4.56 -18.98
CA ALA A 265 18.40 5.07 -18.83
C ALA A 265 19.23 4.86 -20.11
N VAL A 266 19.20 3.66 -20.67
CA VAL A 266 19.92 3.32 -21.91
C VAL A 266 19.44 4.17 -23.09
N ASP A 267 18.13 4.48 -23.17
CA ASP A 267 17.60 5.37 -24.20
C ASP A 267 18.11 6.80 -24.05
N SER A 268 18.09 7.32 -22.81
CA SER A 268 18.58 8.65 -22.50
C SER A 268 20.07 8.82 -22.82
N GLU A 269 20.89 7.82 -22.46
CA GLU A 269 22.32 7.78 -22.80
C GLU A 269 22.54 7.74 -24.32
N GLY A 270 21.78 6.91 -25.03
CA GLY A 270 21.82 6.85 -26.50
C GLY A 270 21.44 8.17 -27.17
N ALA A 271 20.36 8.81 -26.70
CA ALA A 271 19.90 10.12 -27.19
C ALA A 271 20.91 11.23 -26.91
N SER A 272 21.52 11.24 -25.70
CA SER A 272 22.58 12.18 -25.34
C SER A 272 23.81 12.01 -26.23
N GLY A 273 24.26 10.77 -26.45
CA GLY A 273 25.39 10.48 -27.34
C GLY A 273 25.14 10.92 -28.79
N PHE A 274 23.91 10.69 -29.30
CA PHE A 274 23.52 11.16 -30.63
C PHE A 274 23.50 12.69 -30.72
N ASN A 275 22.93 13.38 -29.73
CA ASN A 275 22.91 14.84 -29.68
C ASN A 275 24.32 15.45 -29.62
N GLN A 276 25.23 14.82 -28.87
CA GLN A 276 26.63 15.21 -28.84
C GLN A 276 27.30 15.04 -30.20
N LEU A 277 27.12 13.89 -30.86
CA LEU A 277 27.59 13.64 -32.22
C LEU A 277 27.03 14.66 -33.23
N MET A 278 25.76 15.03 -33.11
CA MET A 278 25.11 16.04 -33.96
C MET A 278 25.68 17.44 -33.73
N ALA A 279 25.92 17.82 -32.48
CA ALA A 279 26.54 19.10 -32.13
C ALA A 279 27.99 19.19 -32.64
N GLU A 280 28.77 18.11 -32.47
CA GLU A 280 30.12 17.99 -33.02
C GLU A 280 30.12 18.08 -34.55
N THR A 281 29.19 17.39 -35.20
CA THR A 281 29.02 17.43 -36.66
C THR A 281 28.68 18.85 -37.14
N GLN A 282 27.72 19.53 -36.52
CA GLN A 282 27.36 20.91 -36.86
C GLN A 282 28.52 21.90 -36.66
N ALA A 283 29.27 21.78 -35.56
CA ALA A 283 30.45 22.61 -35.31
C ALA A 283 31.55 22.40 -36.36
N ASN A 284 31.69 21.18 -36.88
CA ASN A 284 32.65 20.84 -37.93
C ASN A 284 32.20 21.29 -39.33
N PHE A 285 30.89 21.30 -39.62
CA PHE A 285 30.34 21.78 -40.89
C PHE A 285 30.19 23.32 -40.95
N GLY A 286 29.94 23.99 -39.83
CA GLY A 286 29.85 25.45 -39.74
C GLY A 286 31.19 26.20 -39.75
N ARG A 287 32.31 25.48 -39.79
CA ARG A 287 33.68 26.01 -39.89
C ARG A 287 34.27 25.98 -41.32
N ARG A 288 33.43 25.70 -42.33
CA ARG A 288 33.81 25.78 -43.75
C ARG A 288 33.29 27.05 -44.41
#